data_AF-A0AAV5UBD1-F1
#
_entry.id   AF-A0AAV5UBD1-F1
#
_cell.length_a   1.000
_cell.length_b   1.000
_cell.length_c   1.000
_cell.angle_alpha   90.00
_cell.angle_beta   90.00
_cell.angle_gamma   90.00
#
_symmetry.space_group_name_H-M   'P 1'
#
loop_
_entity.id
_entity.type
_entity.pdbx_description
1 polymer ?
#
loop_
_entity_poly.entity_id
_entity_poly.type
_entity_poly.pdbx_seq_one_letter_code
_entity_poly.pdbx_strand_id
1 'polypeptide(L)'
;VNRADEDPLGFSDLPDDIIRLIIRAEGHSFTTMRLISSRWSRLVLEHLKRQSNNLTLNKVILAVDEKKETMRMHAVFDESLKYNYGGSLGDWIESKTSQDTTWEVLSTPCILKVKEEVWIALFVLWGFVITVLIPLLIERQKLVVYRMHLTVFGLLIGLINGFVFFYSWKKRKTVQQNMIRLFSCTRKIETLVLNGLSDEMLELFRSTIGNLKIDYIELHGQISGEQQNQLLLHIARECGLKRVFVSKYKGYERFVDELARLNVHVSYK
;
A
#
# COMPACT_ATOMS: atom_id res chain seq x y z
N VAL A 1 -8.90 -53.31 31.66
CA VAL A 1 -8.01 -52.12 31.68
C VAL A 1 -8.82 -50.98 31.10
N ASN A 2 -9.50 -50.22 31.95
CA ASN A 2 -10.21 -49.01 31.51
C ASN A 2 -9.15 -47.96 31.21
N ARG A 3 -9.01 -47.57 29.93
CA ARG A 3 -8.30 -46.33 29.60
C ARG A 3 -9.14 -45.22 30.19
N ALA A 4 -8.60 -44.53 31.19
CA ALA A 4 -9.17 -43.26 31.63
C ALA A 4 -9.28 -42.39 30.38
N ASP A 5 -10.48 -41.86 30.11
CA ASP A 5 -10.68 -40.83 29.09
C ASP A 5 -9.82 -39.64 29.52
N GLU A 6 -8.63 -39.52 28.94
CA GLU A 6 -7.81 -38.33 29.09
C GLU A 6 -8.56 -37.21 28.38
N ASP A 7 -9.09 -36.26 29.17
CA ASP A 7 -9.68 -35.04 28.64
C ASP A 7 -8.69 -34.43 27.64
N PRO A 8 -9.09 -34.22 26.38
CA PRO A 8 -8.19 -33.70 25.38
C PRO A 8 -7.72 -32.31 25.84
N LEU A 9 -6.41 -32.18 26.06
CA LEU A 9 -5.76 -30.93 26.45
C LEU A 9 -6.28 -29.78 25.56
N GLY A 10 -7.11 -28.92 26.16
CA GLY A 10 -7.72 -27.82 25.45
C GLY A 10 -6.70 -26.71 25.22
N PHE A 11 -6.76 -26.04 24.06
CA PHE A 11 -5.96 -24.83 23.79
C PHE A 11 -6.20 -23.70 24.82
N SER A 12 -7.28 -23.79 25.59
CA SER A 12 -7.65 -22.90 26.69
C SER A 12 -6.73 -23.03 27.91
N ASP A 13 -6.16 -24.22 28.11
CA ASP A 13 -5.42 -24.61 29.32
C ASP A 13 -3.93 -24.30 29.23
N LEU A 14 -3.46 -23.84 28.06
CA LEU A 14 -2.08 -23.44 27.87
C LEU A 14 -1.70 -22.27 28.79
N PRO A 15 -0.49 -22.26 29.39
CA PRO A 15 0.04 -21.11 30.10
C PRO A 15 0.17 -19.86 29.20
N ASP A 16 0.06 -18.66 29.80
CA ASP A 16 0.10 -17.37 29.06
C ASP A 16 1.41 -17.20 28.27
N ASP A 17 2.50 -17.69 28.82
CA ASP A 17 3.86 -17.72 28.29
C ASP A 17 3.98 -18.61 27.04
N ILE A 18 3.34 -19.80 27.05
CA ILE A 18 3.26 -20.65 25.86
C ILE A 18 2.39 -20.00 24.78
N ILE A 19 1.25 -19.43 25.15
CA ILE A 19 0.38 -18.69 24.21
C ILE A 19 1.15 -17.52 23.58
N ARG A 20 1.89 -16.75 24.38
CA ARG A 20 2.76 -15.66 23.89
C ARG A 20 3.85 -16.16 22.95
N LEU A 21 4.40 -17.35 23.19
CA LEU A 21 5.39 -17.96 22.31
C LEU A 21 4.77 -18.37 20.96
N ILE A 22 3.57 -18.94 20.99
CA ILE A 22 2.79 -19.27 19.78
C ILE A 22 2.43 -18.01 18.99
N ILE A 23 1.93 -16.95 19.67
CA ILE A 23 1.61 -15.66 19.05
C ILE A 23 2.83 -15.08 18.32
N ARG A 24 4.03 -15.20 18.89
CA ARG A 24 5.28 -14.77 18.24
C ARG A 24 5.65 -15.63 17.04
N ALA A 25 5.42 -16.94 17.12
CA ALA A 25 5.78 -17.89 16.08
C ALA A 25 4.86 -17.80 14.85
N GLU A 26 3.56 -17.59 15.05
CA GLU A 26 2.52 -17.67 14.01
C GLU A 26 2.11 -16.30 13.44
N GLY A 27 2.99 -15.29 13.46
CA GLY A 27 2.68 -13.85 13.29
C GLY A 27 1.82 -13.36 12.09
N HIS A 28 1.32 -14.26 11.22
CA HIS A 28 0.36 -14.00 10.14
C HIS A 28 -1.12 -14.10 10.57
N SER A 29 -1.46 -14.77 11.68
CA SER A 29 -2.84 -15.19 11.98
C SER A 29 -3.50 -14.46 13.16
N PHE A 30 -3.01 -13.27 13.55
CA PHE A 30 -3.51 -12.54 14.73
C PHE A 30 -5.04 -12.38 14.77
N THR A 31 -5.70 -12.17 13.63
CA THR A 31 -7.17 -12.07 13.56
C THR A 31 -7.83 -13.39 13.95
N THR A 32 -7.32 -14.52 13.45
CA THR A 32 -7.83 -15.86 13.78
C THR A 32 -7.52 -16.22 15.23
N MET A 33 -6.32 -15.90 15.73
CA MET A 33 -5.95 -16.12 17.13
C MET A 33 -6.87 -15.36 18.11
N ARG A 34 -7.30 -14.15 17.75
CA ARG A 34 -8.24 -13.37 18.56
C ARG A 34 -9.61 -14.03 18.70
N LEU A 35 -9.97 -14.96 17.81
CA LEU A 35 -11.24 -15.68 17.84
C LEU A 35 -11.17 -16.97 18.68
N ILE A 36 -9.99 -17.42 19.10
CA ILE A 36 -9.83 -18.66 19.90
C ILE A 36 -10.50 -18.51 21.26
N SER A 37 -10.15 -17.45 22.00
CA SER A 37 -10.80 -17.11 23.27
C SER A 37 -10.51 -15.67 23.68
N SER A 38 -11.24 -15.16 24.68
CA SER A 38 -11.01 -13.83 25.26
C SER A 38 -9.58 -13.65 25.79
N ARG A 39 -9.02 -14.72 26.37
CA ARG A 39 -7.64 -14.77 26.88
C ARG A 39 -6.62 -14.60 25.76
N TRP A 40 -6.78 -15.33 24.66
CA TRP A 40 -5.94 -15.19 23.46
C TRP A 40 -6.06 -13.79 22.87
N SER A 41 -7.28 -13.26 22.72
CA SER A 41 -7.51 -11.91 22.19
C SER A 41 -6.78 -10.84 23.00
N ARG A 42 -6.84 -10.92 24.34
CA ARG A 42 -6.10 -10.01 25.24
C ARG A 42 -4.59 -10.09 25.03
N LEU A 43 -4.02 -11.29 24.98
CA LEU A 43 -2.58 -11.50 24.82
C LEU A 43 -2.08 -11.07 23.43
N VAL A 44 -2.87 -11.31 22.38
CA VAL A 44 -2.58 -10.81 21.02
C VAL A 44 -2.58 -9.29 21.00
N LEU A 45 -3.58 -8.64 21.60
CA LEU A 45 -3.62 -7.17 21.68
C LEU A 45 -2.46 -6.59 22.49
N GLU A 46 -2.09 -7.24 23.61
CA GLU A 46 -0.91 -6.87 24.39
C GLU A 46 0.38 -7.01 23.57
N HIS A 47 0.51 -8.11 22.82
CA HIS A 47 1.64 -8.35 21.93
C HIS A 47 1.74 -7.32 20.82
N LEU A 48 0.63 -7.06 20.12
CA LEU A 48 0.55 -6.05 19.05
C LEU A 48 0.91 -4.66 19.58
N LYS A 49 0.40 -4.29 20.76
CA LYS A 49 0.73 -3.01 21.42
C LYS A 49 2.21 -2.93 21.82
N ARG A 50 2.85 -4.04 22.17
CA ARG A 50 4.29 -4.07 22.49
C ARG A 50 5.16 -4.04 21.23
N GLN A 51 4.81 -4.80 20.19
CA GLN A 51 5.57 -4.84 18.93
C GLN A 51 5.50 -3.51 18.19
N SER A 52 4.30 -2.92 18.05
CA SER A 52 4.13 -1.62 17.39
C SER A 52 4.91 -0.50 18.09
N ASN A 53 5.29 -0.69 19.36
CA ASN A 53 6.07 0.28 20.10
C ASN A 53 7.60 0.20 19.89
N ASN A 54 8.12 -0.86 19.28
CA ASN A 54 9.58 -1.09 19.24
C ASN A 54 10.16 -1.27 17.85
N LEU A 55 9.34 -1.41 16.83
CA LEU A 55 9.82 -1.68 15.48
C LEU A 55 10.24 -0.37 14.77
N THR A 56 11.51 -0.32 14.39
CA THR A 56 12.11 0.76 13.63
C THR A 56 12.57 0.21 12.29
N LEU A 57 12.11 0.81 11.19
CA LEU A 57 12.59 0.48 9.85
C LEU A 57 13.75 1.41 9.50
N ASN A 58 14.88 0.85 9.09
CA ASN A 58 16.06 1.63 8.72
C ASN A 58 15.80 2.40 7.42
N LYS A 59 15.19 1.73 6.44
CA LYS A 59 14.89 2.34 5.15
C LYS A 59 13.60 1.79 4.56
N VAL A 60 12.75 2.66 4.03
CA VAL A 60 11.61 2.28 3.19
C VAL A 60 11.73 3.02 1.88
N ILE A 61 11.70 2.31 0.77
CA ILE A 61 11.77 2.86 -0.59
C ILE A 61 10.42 2.62 -1.26
N LEU A 62 9.74 3.70 -1.60
CA LEU A 62 8.55 3.72 -2.43
C LEU A 62 8.96 4.17 -3.82
N ALA A 63 9.09 3.21 -4.73
CA ALA A 63 9.53 3.46 -6.09
C ALA A 63 8.45 3.08 -7.10
N VAL A 64 8.24 3.96 -8.08
CA VAL A 64 7.48 3.65 -9.29
C VAL A 64 8.44 3.25 -10.39
N ASP A 65 8.30 2.02 -10.89
CA ASP A 65 8.96 1.58 -12.11
C ASP A 65 8.20 2.17 -13.29
N GLU A 66 8.69 3.27 -13.87
CA GLU A 66 8.06 3.95 -15.01
C GLU A 66 7.86 3.02 -16.22
N LYS A 67 8.77 2.06 -16.44
CA LYS A 67 8.69 1.16 -17.60
C LYS A 67 7.56 0.15 -17.44
N LYS A 68 7.37 -0.35 -16.21
CA LYS A 68 6.36 -1.36 -15.87
C LYS A 68 5.07 -0.77 -15.33
N GLU A 69 5.06 0.53 -15.06
CA GLU A 69 3.99 1.24 -14.35
C GLU A 69 3.62 0.54 -13.05
N THR A 70 4.61 -0.02 -12.35
CA THR A 70 4.40 -0.75 -11.10
C THR A 70 4.98 0.01 -9.92
N MET A 71 4.22 0.13 -8.84
CA MET A 71 4.76 0.51 -7.55
C MET A 71 5.45 -0.69 -6.91
N ARG A 72 6.62 -0.46 -6.34
CA ARG A 72 7.29 -1.38 -5.44
C ARG A 72 7.56 -0.65 -4.13
N MET A 73 7.19 -1.29 -3.04
CA MET A 73 7.62 -0.91 -1.72
C MET A 73 8.73 -1.87 -1.30
N HIS A 74 9.87 -1.30 -0.94
CA HIS A 74 11.03 -2.05 -0.47
C HIS A 74 11.32 -1.59 0.96
N ALA A 75 11.36 -2.51 1.90
CA ALA A 75 11.65 -2.23 3.29
C ALA A 75 12.98 -2.90 3.66
N VAL A 76 13.85 -2.14 4.31
CA VAL A 76 15.14 -2.60 4.83
C VAL A 76 15.13 -2.45 6.33
N PHE A 77 15.42 -3.55 7.02
CA PHE A 77 15.51 -3.59 8.47
C PHE A 77 16.66 -4.50 8.93
N ASP A 78 17.01 -4.40 10.20
CA ASP A 78 18.04 -5.21 10.83
C ASP A 78 17.66 -6.70 10.83
N GLU A 79 18.60 -7.60 10.51
CA GLU A 79 18.37 -9.06 10.49
C GLU A 79 17.82 -9.60 11.83
N SER A 80 18.14 -8.96 12.95
CA SER A 80 17.57 -9.31 14.27
C SER A 80 16.04 -9.17 14.33
N LEU A 81 15.46 -8.33 13.45
CA LEU A 81 14.02 -8.11 13.35
C LEU A 81 13.32 -9.07 12.39
N LYS A 82 14.06 -9.92 11.66
CA LYS A 82 13.49 -10.89 10.71
C LYS A 82 12.35 -11.71 11.32
N TYR A 83 12.56 -12.29 12.49
CA TYR A 83 11.55 -13.14 13.13
C TYR A 83 10.32 -12.36 13.61
N ASN A 84 10.45 -11.05 13.86
CA ASN A 84 9.31 -10.19 14.21
C ASN A 84 8.45 -9.85 12.98
N TYR A 85 9.05 -9.82 11.78
CA TYR A 85 8.40 -9.43 10.53
C TYR A 85 7.97 -10.58 9.63
N GLY A 86 8.66 -11.72 9.70
CA GLY A 86 8.39 -12.88 8.83
C GLY A 86 6.91 -13.27 8.88
N GLY A 87 6.34 -13.26 10.08
CA GLY A 87 4.91 -13.44 10.35
C GLY A 87 3.99 -12.30 9.88
N SER A 88 4.37 -11.04 10.00
CA SER A 88 3.41 -9.96 9.77
C SER A 88 3.33 -9.52 8.31
N LEU A 89 4.35 -9.83 7.50
CA LEU A 89 4.46 -9.34 6.14
C LEU A 89 3.75 -10.24 5.11
N GLY A 90 3.73 -11.57 5.26
CA GLY A 90 2.87 -12.47 4.46
C GLY A 90 3.15 -12.43 2.95
N ASP A 91 2.44 -11.57 2.22
CA ASP A 91 2.47 -11.44 0.74
C ASP A 91 3.72 -10.70 0.21
N TRP A 92 4.76 -10.60 1.03
CA TRP A 92 5.99 -9.93 0.66
C TRP A 92 7.05 -10.95 0.25
N ILE A 93 7.77 -10.61 -0.82
CA ILE A 93 8.84 -11.41 -1.35
C ILE A 93 10.10 -11.09 -0.54
N GLU A 94 10.58 -12.07 0.21
CA GLU A 94 11.86 -11.95 0.92
C GLU A 94 13.01 -12.01 -0.09
N SER A 95 13.94 -11.06 0.00
CA SER A 95 15.19 -11.10 -0.76
C SER A 95 16.37 -10.87 0.18
N LYS A 96 17.29 -11.83 0.25
CA LYS A 96 18.56 -11.63 0.96
C LYS A 96 19.52 -10.84 0.07
N THR A 97 19.92 -9.65 0.50
CA THR A 97 21.09 -8.96 -0.06
C THR A 97 22.37 -9.57 0.51
N SER A 98 23.40 -9.72 -0.33
CA SER A 98 24.65 -10.40 0.02
C SER A 98 25.64 -9.55 0.83
N GLN A 99 25.24 -8.36 1.26
CA GLN A 99 26.07 -7.48 2.08
C GLN A 99 25.50 -7.49 3.50
N ASP A 100 26.31 -8.03 4.41
CA ASP A 100 25.94 -8.59 5.70
C ASP A 100 25.10 -7.66 6.59
N THR A 101 24.20 -8.27 7.37
CA THR A 101 23.36 -7.73 8.48
C THR A 101 22.03 -7.04 8.15
N THR A 102 21.77 -6.68 6.89
CA THR A 102 20.47 -6.07 6.52
C THR A 102 19.54 -7.07 5.83
N TRP A 103 18.30 -7.12 6.29
CA TRP A 103 17.23 -7.88 5.68
C TRP A 103 16.38 -6.99 4.78
N GLU A 104 16.17 -7.42 3.53
CA GLU A 104 15.35 -6.70 2.56
C GLU A 104 14.08 -7.47 2.23
N VAL A 105 12.97 -6.73 2.22
CA VAL A 105 11.68 -7.29 1.83
C VAL A 105 11.05 -6.43 0.75
N LEU A 106 10.62 -7.08 -0.32
CA LEU A 106 9.98 -6.47 -1.47
C LEU A 106 8.49 -6.78 -1.42
N SER A 107 7.65 -5.76 -1.48
CA SER A 107 6.24 -5.99 -1.71
C SER A 107 6.05 -6.62 -3.09
N THR A 108 5.03 -7.48 -3.23
CA THR A 108 4.56 -7.88 -4.56
C THR A 108 4.31 -6.62 -5.41
N PRO A 109 4.90 -6.53 -6.63
CA PRO A 109 4.79 -5.33 -7.44
C PRO A 109 3.32 -5.09 -7.79
N CYS A 110 2.82 -3.89 -7.52
CA CYS A 110 1.45 -3.53 -7.88
C CYS A 110 1.46 -2.68 -9.15
N ILE A 111 0.79 -3.17 -10.18
CA ILE A 111 0.59 -2.43 -11.43
C ILE A 111 -0.37 -1.27 -11.15
N LEU A 112 0.15 -0.04 -11.23
CA LEU A 112 -0.57 1.21 -10.95
C LEU A 112 -1.43 1.66 -12.12
N LYS A 113 -0.89 1.59 -13.33
CA LYS A 113 -1.63 1.90 -14.55
C LYS A 113 -1.93 0.63 -15.29
N VAL A 114 -3.21 0.41 -15.50
CA VAL A 114 -3.63 -0.63 -16.42
C VAL A 114 -3.57 0.00 -17.80
N LYS A 115 -2.59 -0.38 -18.64
CA LYS A 115 -2.53 0.02 -20.07
C LYS A 115 -3.80 -0.34 -20.88
N GLU A 116 -4.75 -1.01 -20.24
CA GLU A 116 -6.06 -1.34 -20.80
C GLU A 116 -6.92 -0.11 -21.10
N GLU A 117 -6.64 1.09 -20.56
CA GLU A 117 -7.41 2.31 -20.88
C GLU A 117 -7.50 2.56 -22.40
N VAL A 118 -6.44 2.27 -23.15
CA VAL A 118 -6.42 2.42 -24.62
C VAL A 118 -7.31 1.38 -25.29
N TRP A 119 -7.29 0.13 -24.81
CA TRP A 119 -8.12 -0.94 -25.35
C TRP A 119 -9.60 -0.74 -25.04
N ILE A 120 -9.92 -0.25 -23.84
CA ILE A 120 -11.28 0.08 -23.43
C ILE A 120 -11.80 1.25 -24.27
N ALA A 121 -11.01 2.31 -24.43
CA ALA A 121 -11.39 3.45 -25.28
C ALA A 121 -11.61 3.04 -26.75
N LEU A 122 -10.73 2.20 -27.30
CA LEU A 122 -10.90 1.62 -28.65
C LEU A 122 -12.16 0.76 -28.73
N PHE A 123 -12.41 -0.11 -27.75
CA PHE A 123 -13.59 -0.95 -27.71
C PHE A 123 -14.88 -0.13 -27.66
N VAL A 124 -14.92 0.93 -26.84
CA VAL A 124 -16.04 1.87 -26.76
C VAL A 124 -16.22 2.62 -28.08
N LEU A 125 -15.13 3.08 -28.71
CA LEU A 125 -15.19 3.77 -30.01
C LEU A 125 -15.73 2.86 -31.11
N TRP A 126 -15.22 1.62 -31.21
CA TRP A 126 -15.69 0.64 -32.19
C TRP A 126 -17.14 0.24 -31.94
N GLY A 127 -17.51 0.03 -30.68
CA GLY A 127 -18.89 -0.23 -30.29
C GLY A 127 -19.82 0.91 -30.70
N PHE A 128 -19.39 2.17 -30.55
CA PHE A 128 -20.16 3.34 -30.97
C PHE A 128 -20.31 3.39 -32.49
N VAL A 129 -19.23 3.16 -33.23
CA VAL A 129 -19.26 3.09 -34.70
C VAL A 129 -20.24 2.02 -35.17
N ILE A 130 -20.17 0.81 -34.62
CA ILE A 130 -21.04 -0.31 -34.99
C ILE A 130 -22.50 -0.02 -34.64
N THR A 131 -22.78 0.52 -33.46
CA THR A 131 -24.14 0.72 -32.97
C THR A 131 -24.81 1.98 -33.50
N VAL A 132 -24.05 3.00 -33.89
CA VAL A 132 -24.59 4.28 -34.38
C VAL A 132 -24.49 4.41 -35.90
N LEU A 133 -23.34 4.12 -36.51
CA LEU A 133 -23.15 4.34 -37.95
C LEU A 133 -23.83 3.27 -38.80
N ILE A 134 -23.80 2.00 -38.39
CA ILE A 134 -24.40 0.91 -39.20
C ILE A 134 -25.93 1.07 -39.33
N PRO A 135 -26.69 1.37 -38.26
CA PRO A 135 -28.13 1.58 -38.41
C PRO A 135 -28.51 2.85 -39.16
N LEU A 136 -27.65 3.88 -39.16
CA LEU A 136 -27.85 5.09 -39.97
C LEU A 136 -27.74 4.80 -41.47
N LEU A 137 -26.98 3.77 -41.86
CA LEU A 137 -26.84 3.30 -43.24
C LEU A 137 -28.00 2.39 -43.68
N ILE A 138 -28.68 1.74 -42.73
CA ILE A 138 -29.81 0.82 -43.00
C ILE A 138 -31.12 1.61 -42.84
N GLU A 139 -31.59 2.20 -43.93
CA GLU A 139 -32.92 2.76 -44.25
C GLU A 139 -33.87 3.16 -43.08
N ARG A 140 -34.35 4.41 -43.13
CA ARG A 140 -35.13 5.20 -42.12
C ARG A 140 -36.25 4.52 -41.31
N GLN A 141 -36.70 3.31 -41.63
CA GLN A 141 -37.93 2.73 -41.06
C GLN A 141 -37.78 1.97 -39.73
N LYS A 142 -36.59 1.82 -39.15
CA LYS A 142 -36.40 1.05 -37.89
C LYS A 142 -35.92 1.88 -36.69
N LEU A 143 -36.53 3.05 -36.47
CA LEU A 143 -36.22 3.93 -35.32
C LEU A 143 -36.30 3.21 -33.96
N VAL A 144 -37.24 2.28 -33.80
CA VAL A 144 -37.41 1.50 -32.56
C VAL A 144 -36.20 0.60 -32.31
N VAL A 145 -35.73 -0.11 -33.34
CA VAL A 145 -34.57 -1.01 -33.26
C VAL A 145 -33.30 -0.21 -32.93
N TYR A 146 -33.13 0.96 -33.56
CA TYR A 146 -32.04 1.88 -33.24
C TYR A 146 -32.03 2.31 -31.77
N ARG A 147 -33.19 2.70 -31.22
CA ARG A 147 -33.31 3.07 -29.80
C ARG A 147 -32.95 1.92 -28.87
N MET A 148 -33.35 0.68 -29.20
CA MET A 148 -32.96 -0.50 -28.42
C MET A 148 -31.44 -0.74 -28.48
N HIS A 149 -30.80 -0.61 -29.64
CA HIS A 149 -29.36 -0.75 -29.73
C HIS A 149 -28.61 0.31 -28.94
N LEU A 150 -29.07 1.56 -28.98
CA LEU A 150 -28.46 2.65 -28.22
C LEU A 150 -28.56 2.42 -26.71
N THR A 151 -29.72 1.95 -26.21
CA THR A 151 -29.87 1.65 -24.78
C THR A 151 -29.00 0.46 -24.35
N VAL A 152 -28.97 -0.62 -25.13
CA VAL A 152 -28.10 -1.77 -24.86
C VAL A 152 -26.62 -1.37 -24.88
N PHE A 153 -26.22 -0.53 -25.83
CA PHE A 153 -24.85 -0.04 -25.94
C PHE A 153 -24.46 0.84 -24.76
N GLY A 154 -25.34 1.77 -24.35
CA GLY A 154 -25.14 2.58 -23.15
C GLY A 154 -24.99 1.73 -21.88
N LEU A 155 -25.80 0.68 -21.73
CA LEU A 155 -25.68 -0.28 -20.63
C LEU A 155 -24.34 -1.02 -20.65
N LEU A 156 -23.88 -1.48 -21.82
CA LEU A 156 -22.58 -2.15 -21.97
C LEU A 156 -21.41 -1.22 -21.61
N ILE A 157 -21.43 0.04 -22.06
CA ILE A 157 -20.42 1.04 -21.67
C ILE A 157 -20.42 1.22 -20.15
N GLY A 158 -21.60 1.36 -19.54
CA GLY A 158 -21.75 1.50 -18.09
C GLY A 158 -21.15 0.30 -17.33
N LEU A 159 -21.42 -0.93 -17.80
CA LEU A 159 -20.88 -2.15 -17.20
C LEU A 159 -19.35 -2.25 -17.35
N ILE A 160 -18.80 -1.91 -18.51
CA ILE A 160 -17.35 -1.95 -18.75
C ILE A 160 -16.64 -0.91 -17.88
N ASN A 161 -17.12 0.33 -17.86
CA ASN A 161 -16.56 1.37 -17.00
C ASN A 161 -16.66 1.00 -15.52
N GLY A 162 -17.80 0.43 -15.10
CA GLY A 162 -17.99 -0.07 -13.74
C GLY A 162 -17.01 -1.19 -13.38
N PHE A 163 -16.77 -2.12 -14.30
CA PHE A 163 -15.81 -3.21 -14.11
C PHE A 163 -14.37 -2.70 -14.00
N VAL A 164 -13.96 -1.79 -14.87
CA VAL A 164 -12.62 -1.18 -14.87
C VAL A 164 -12.39 -0.37 -13.59
N PHE A 165 -13.38 0.44 -13.21
CA PHE A 165 -13.35 1.18 -11.95
C PHE A 165 -13.24 0.23 -10.75
N PHE A 166 -14.06 -0.83 -10.69
CA PHE A 166 -14.01 -1.81 -9.62
C PHE A 166 -12.66 -2.54 -9.55
N TYR A 167 -12.09 -2.90 -10.69
CA TYR A 167 -10.79 -3.57 -10.78
C TYR A 167 -9.65 -2.65 -10.31
N SER A 168 -9.63 -1.40 -10.75
CA SER A 168 -8.69 -0.37 -10.28
C SER A 168 -8.83 -0.13 -8.77
N TRP A 169 -10.07 0.02 -8.28
CA TRP A 169 -10.36 0.21 -6.86
C TRP A 169 -9.88 -0.97 -6.01
N LYS A 170 -10.12 -2.21 -6.45
CA LYS A 170 -9.65 -3.41 -5.76
C LYS A 170 -8.13 -3.43 -5.64
N LYS A 171 -7.40 -3.08 -6.71
CA LYS A 171 -5.93 -2.99 -6.69
C LYS A 171 -5.44 -1.91 -5.73
N ARG A 172 -6.01 -0.70 -5.80
CA ARG A 172 -5.66 0.41 -4.90
C ARG A 172 -5.86 0.02 -3.43
N LYS A 173 -6.97 -0.68 -3.13
CA LYS A 173 -7.25 -1.22 -1.80
C LYS A 173 -6.21 -2.24 -1.34
N THR A 174 -5.74 -3.12 -2.22
CA THR A 174 -4.68 -4.08 -1.88
C THR A 174 -3.36 -3.38 -1.55
N VAL A 175 -2.95 -2.38 -2.35
CA VAL A 175 -1.74 -1.58 -2.04
C VAL A 175 -1.89 -0.86 -0.70
N GLN A 176 -3.04 -0.21 -0.50
CA GLN A 176 -3.36 0.48 0.75
C GLN A 176 -3.26 -0.48 1.94
N GLN A 177 -3.84 -1.67 1.83
CA GLN A 177 -3.79 -2.69 2.88
C GLN A 177 -2.36 -3.14 3.18
N ASN A 178 -1.52 -3.32 2.17
CA ASN A 178 -0.12 -3.70 2.35
C ASN A 178 0.70 -2.58 3.03
N MET A 179 0.45 -1.32 2.66
CA MET A 179 1.06 -0.15 3.31
C MET A 179 0.59 -0.01 4.75
N ILE A 180 -0.72 -0.11 5.01
CA ILE A 180 -1.30 -0.07 6.35
C ILE A 180 -0.71 -1.18 7.21
N ARG A 181 -0.60 -2.40 6.69
CA ARG A 181 0.03 -3.52 7.43
C ARG A 181 1.46 -3.16 7.84
N LEU A 182 2.30 -2.75 6.90
CA LEU A 182 3.69 -2.36 7.20
C LEU A 182 3.75 -1.23 8.24
N PHE A 183 3.02 -0.14 8.02
CA PHE A 183 3.08 1.04 8.88
C PHE A 183 2.44 0.82 10.24
N SER A 184 1.40 0.00 10.34
CA SER A 184 0.77 -0.35 11.63
C SER A 184 1.71 -1.13 12.56
N CYS A 185 2.66 -1.87 11.99
CA CYS A 185 3.67 -2.58 12.72
C CYS A 185 4.91 -1.72 13.01
N THR A 186 5.00 -0.51 12.48
CA THR A 186 6.22 0.30 12.55
C THR A 186 5.98 1.52 13.43
N ARG A 187 6.90 1.81 14.36
CA ARG A 187 6.85 3.04 15.16
C ARG A 187 7.56 4.19 14.47
N LYS A 188 8.66 3.87 13.81
CA LYS A 188 9.60 4.83 13.28
C LYS A 188 10.20 4.31 11.97
N ILE A 189 10.28 5.18 10.97
CA ILE A 189 11.11 4.99 9.78
C ILE A 189 12.28 5.95 9.88
N GLU A 190 13.51 5.44 9.77
CA GLU A 190 14.68 6.31 9.78
C GLU A 190 14.82 7.03 8.46
N THR A 191 14.77 6.30 7.34
CA THR A 191 14.88 6.86 5.99
C THR A 191 13.72 6.43 5.11
N LEU A 192 12.97 7.40 4.56
CA LEU A 192 11.92 7.16 3.59
C LEU A 192 12.33 7.73 2.24
N VAL A 193 12.47 6.86 1.24
CA VAL A 193 12.82 7.24 -0.12
C VAL A 193 11.57 7.24 -0.99
N LEU A 194 11.22 8.39 -1.54
CA LEU A 194 10.12 8.54 -2.49
C LEU A 194 10.71 8.75 -3.88
N ASN A 195 10.48 7.80 -4.79
CA ASN A 195 11.02 7.83 -6.14
C ASN A 195 9.90 7.77 -7.18
N GLY A 196 9.65 8.91 -7.84
CA GLY A 196 8.69 8.99 -8.96
C GLY A 196 7.22 8.73 -8.57
N LEU A 197 6.80 9.10 -7.35
CA LEU A 197 5.41 8.92 -6.92
C LEU A 197 4.46 9.88 -7.63
N SER A 198 3.35 9.34 -8.16
CA SER A 198 2.23 10.14 -8.67
C SER A 198 1.40 10.78 -7.54
N ASP A 199 0.68 11.84 -7.86
CA ASP A 199 -0.26 12.55 -6.99
C ASP A 199 -1.23 11.60 -6.27
N GLU A 200 -1.83 10.66 -6.99
CA GLU A 200 -2.75 9.66 -6.43
C GLU A 200 -2.08 8.75 -5.38
N MET A 201 -0.79 8.47 -5.56
CA MET A 201 0.00 7.63 -4.66
C MET A 201 0.47 8.39 -3.43
N LEU A 202 0.71 9.70 -3.58
CA LEU A 202 1.00 10.59 -2.47
C LEU A 202 -0.22 10.76 -1.57
N GLU A 203 -1.41 10.88 -2.16
CA GLU A 203 -2.67 10.90 -1.42
C GLU A 203 -2.91 9.57 -0.69
N LEU A 204 -2.67 8.44 -1.38
CA LEU A 204 -2.76 7.12 -0.76
C LEU A 204 -1.79 7.00 0.41
N PHE A 205 -0.53 7.36 0.20
CA PHE A 205 0.50 7.36 1.22
C PHE A 205 0.11 8.21 2.42
N ARG A 206 -0.35 9.45 2.18
CA ARG A 206 -0.85 10.37 3.20
C ARG A 206 -1.97 9.74 4.05
N SER A 207 -2.90 9.04 3.41
CA SER A 207 -4.01 8.38 4.12
C SER A 207 -3.56 7.19 4.97
N THR A 208 -2.39 6.60 4.67
CA THR A 208 -1.89 5.38 5.33
C THR A 208 -0.84 5.62 6.40
N ILE A 209 -0.09 6.73 6.32
CA ILE A 209 1.09 6.96 7.16
C ILE A 209 0.74 7.20 8.64
N GLY A 210 -0.43 7.80 8.92
CA GLY A 210 -0.86 8.13 10.28
C GLY A 210 0.18 8.92 11.07
N ASN A 211 0.38 8.55 12.33
CA ASN A 211 1.30 9.22 13.27
C ASN A 211 2.70 8.58 13.29
N LEU A 212 3.09 7.95 12.18
CA LEU A 212 4.37 7.27 12.07
C LEU A 212 5.52 8.29 12.15
N LYS A 213 6.53 8.05 12.99
CA LYS A 213 7.69 8.95 13.06
C LYS A 213 8.63 8.72 11.89
N ILE A 214 9.05 9.80 11.22
CA ILE A 214 9.94 9.71 10.06
C ILE A 214 11.11 10.66 10.28
N ASP A 215 12.34 10.15 10.38
CA ASP A 215 13.49 11.02 10.66
C ASP A 215 14.02 11.70 9.39
N TYR A 216 14.08 10.99 8.27
CA TYR A 216 14.70 11.44 7.03
C TYR A 216 13.87 11.05 5.81
N ILE A 217 13.70 11.99 4.87
CA ILE A 217 13.09 11.72 3.57
C ILE A 217 14.07 12.02 2.45
N GLU A 218 14.19 11.10 1.48
CA GLU A 218 14.89 11.31 0.22
C GLU A 218 13.89 11.36 -0.93
N LEU A 219 13.95 12.42 -1.73
CA LEU A 219 13.11 12.59 -2.89
C LEU A 219 13.93 12.43 -4.18
N HIS A 220 13.52 11.45 -4.98
CA HIS A 220 14.12 11.11 -6.26
C HIS A 220 13.09 11.25 -7.39
N GLY A 221 13.57 11.72 -8.54
CA GLY A 221 12.76 11.95 -9.73
C GLY A 221 12.38 13.42 -9.94
N GLN A 222 11.62 13.70 -11.00
CA GLN A 222 10.99 15.00 -11.20
C GLN A 222 9.89 15.15 -10.17
N ILE A 223 10.24 15.83 -9.08
CA ILE A 223 9.25 16.35 -8.15
C ILE A 223 8.75 17.61 -8.89
N SER A 224 7.45 17.72 -9.14
CA SER A 224 6.88 18.95 -9.70
C SER A 224 5.40 18.98 -9.35
N GLY A 225 5.09 19.54 -8.19
CA GLY A 225 3.71 19.61 -7.77
C GLY A 225 3.54 20.28 -6.42
N GLU A 226 2.58 21.18 -6.35
CA GLU A 226 2.08 21.74 -5.11
C GLU A 226 1.65 20.63 -4.13
N GLN A 227 1.13 19.51 -4.63
CA GLN A 227 0.72 18.36 -3.80
C GLN A 227 1.90 17.68 -3.08
N GLN A 228 3.06 17.56 -3.73
CA GLN A 228 4.26 16.99 -3.10
C GLN A 228 4.77 17.90 -1.98
N ASN A 229 4.77 19.22 -2.20
CA ASN A 229 5.09 20.20 -1.16
C ASN A 229 4.13 20.07 0.02
N GLN A 230 2.82 20.01 -0.24
CA GLN A 230 1.81 19.86 0.80
C GLN A 230 1.97 18.55 1.58
N LEU A 231 2.30 17.44 0.90
CA LEU A 231 2.58 16.17 1.56
C LEU A 231 3.79 16.31 2.49
N LEU A 232 4.90 16.88 2.01
CA LEU A 232 6.11 17.02 2.81
C LEU A 232 5.90 17.93 4.01
N LEU A 233 5.15 19.01 3.86
CA LEU A 233 4.76 19.88 4.98
C LEU A 233 3.88 19.12 5.97
N HIS A 234 2.94 18.29 5.50
CA HIS A 234 2.13 17.45 6.36
C HIS A 234 2.97 16.44 7.13
N ILE A 235 3.90 15.74 6.46
CA ILE A 235 4.81 14.79 7.12
C ILE A 235 5.73 15.53 8.10
N ALA A 236 6.22 16.72 7.75
CA ALA A 236 7.04 17.52 8.64
C ALA A 236 6.32 17.90 9.93
N ARG A 237 5.04 18.28 9.83
CA ARG A 237 4.22 18.67 10.99
C ARG A 237 3.79 17.47 11.84
N GLU A 238 3.30 16.41 11.21
CA GLU A 238 2.65 15.30 11.92
C GLU A 238 3.61 14.16 12.29
N CYS A 239 4.63 13.91 11.45
CA CYS A 239 5.51 12.75 11.58
C CYS A 239 6.87 13.08 12.22
N GLY A 240 7.12 14.34 12.57
CA GLY A 240 8.37 14.76 13.24
C GLY A 240 9.62 14.64 12.35
N LEU A 241 9.48 15.05 11.09
CA LEU A 241 10.57 15.05 10.11
C LEU A 241 11.76 15.88 10.57
N LYS A 242 12.98 15.34 10.44
CA LYS A 242 14.21 16.06 10.83
C LYS A 242 15.00 16.52 9.62
N ARG A 243 15.05 15.69 8.58
CA ARG A 243 15.90 15.93 7.41
C ARG A 243 15.14 15.61 6.11
N VAL A 244 15.39 16.41 5.08
CA VAL A 244 14.90 16.18 3.72
C VAL A 244 16.06 16.30 2.76
N PHE A 245 16.19 15.33 1.85
CA PHE A 245 17.12 15.37 0.74
C PHE A 245 16.37 15.40 -0.58
N VAL A 246 16.80 16.30 -1.47
CA VAL A 246 16.13 16.53 -2.75
C VAL A 246 17.15 16.46 -3.88
N SER A 247 16.97 15.53 -4.81
CA SER A 247 17.97 15.24 -5.85
C SER A 247 17.82 16.05 -7.14
N LYS A 248 16.59 16.42 -7.55
CA LYS A 248 16.30 17.20 -8.77
C LYS A 248 14.97 17.93 -8.63
N TYR A 249 14.97 19.15 -8.09
CA TYR A 249 13.72 19.91 -7.88
C TYR A 249 13.78 21.36 -8.37
N LYS A 250 12.73 21.80 -9.07
CA LYS A 250 12.57 23.18 -9.55
C LYS A 250 11.48 23.88 -8.75
N GLY A 251 11.72 25.13 -8.33
CA GLY A 251 10.72 25.97 -7.63
C GLY A 251 10.70 25.83 -6.10
N TYR A 252 11.87 25.65 -5.46
CA TYR A 252 11.98 25.24 -4.06
C TYR A 252 11.93 26.38 -3.03
N GLU A 253 12.14 27.64 -3.42
CA GLU A 253 12.50 28.72 -2.48
C GLU A 253 11.47 28.87 -1.36
N ARG A 254 10.18 29.00 -1.73
CA ARG A 254 9.10 29.12 -0.75
C ARG A 254 8.95 27.88 0.14
N PHE A 255 9.12 26.70 -0.45
CA PHE A 255 8.95 25.44 0.26
C PHE A 255 10.07 25.16 1.27
N VAL A 256 11.32 25.50 0.92
CA VAL A 256 12.47 25.36 1.82
C VAL A 256 12.35 26.29 3.01
N ASP A 257 11.88 27.52 2.81
CA ASP A 257 11.63 28.45 3.91
C ASP A 257 10.58 27.90 4.89
N GLU A 258 9.52 27.26 4.39
CA GLU A 258 8.50 26.63 5.24
C GLU A 258 9.04 25.42 6.02
N LEU A 259 9.87 24.58 5.39
CA LEU A 259 10.53 23.48 6.09
C LEU A 259 11.52 23.97 7.15
N ALA A 260 12.27 25.04 6.86
CA ALA A 260 13.19 25.65 7.82
C ALA A 260 12.46 26.18 9.06
N ARG A 261 11.28 26.78 8.90
CA ARG A 261 10.41 27.21 10.03
C ARG A 261 9.95 26.04 10.91
N LEU A 262 9.90 24.83 10.37
CA LEU A 262 9.59 23.60 11.12
C LEU A 262 10.85 22.93 11.70
N ASN A 263 12.01 23.60 11.65
CA ASN A 263 13.32 23.06 12.05
C ASN A 263 13.74 21.80 11.27
N VAL A 264 13.29 21.68 10.01
CA VAL A 264 13.68 20.58 9.12
C VAL A 264 14.91 20.98 8.31
N HIS A 265 15.98 20.20 8.40
CA HIS A 265 17.19 20.45 7.63
C HIS A 265 17.05 19.93 6.19
N VAL A 266 17.13 20.83 5.22
CA VAL A 266 17.03 20.49 3.79
C VAL A 266 18.43 20.39 3.18
N SER A 267 18.68 19.31 2.45
CA SER A 267 19.90 19.09 1.68
C SER A 267 19.55 18.89 0.21
N TYR A 268 20.34 19.47 -0.67
CA TYR A 268 20.12 19.42 -2.11
C TYR A 268 21.38 18.91 -2.83
N LYS A 269 21.17 18.28 -3.99
CA LYS A 269 22.24 17.88 -4.91
C LYS A 269 21.98 18.44 -6.30
#